data_AF-A0A0F9KGY4-F1
#
_entry.id   AF-A0A0F9KGY4-F1
#
_cell.length_a   1.000
_cell.length_b   1.000
_cell.length_c   1.000
_cell.angle_alpha   90.00
_cell.angle_beta   90.00
_cell.angle_gamma   90.00
#
_symmetry.space_group_name_H-M   'P 1'
#
loop_
_entity.id
_entity.type
_entity.pdbx_description
1 polymer ?
#
loop_
_entity_poly.entity_id
_entity_poly.type
_entity_poly.pdbx_seq_one_letter_code
_entity_poly.pdbx_strand_id
1 'polypeptide(L)'
;MASTLQVCIDGALEELRERVAQCEDDANRLVFLNEPHDTIHEIADGSVPVYNATLLAVAAESNEVALLEPEIGPAFDGTPTPINIIAANIFEAIKAELWEEAQRIVDEMEEEQSDSGPARKGEPHERRTGDTEDERLL
;
A
#
# COMPACT_ATOMS: atom_id res chain seq x y z
N MET A 1 16.04 -19.52 4.90
CA MET A 1 16.17 -18.17 5.49
C MET A 1 15.78 -17.19 4.40
N ALA A 2 15.07 -16.12 4.73
CA ALA A 2 14.79 -15.05 3.76
C ALA A 2 16.11 -14.40 3.33
N SER A 3 16.19 -13.91 2.08
CA SER A 3 17.35 -13.14 1.62
C SER A 3 17.42 -11.80 2.35
N THR A 4 18.61 -11.20 2.38
CA THR A 4 18.85 -9.88 2.94
C THR A 4 17.97 -8.83 2.27
N LEU A 5 17.78 -8.91 0.94
CA LEU A 5 16.87 -8.03 0.21
C LEU A 5 15.42 -8.22 0.64
N GLN A 6 14.97 -9.46 0.81
CA GLN A 6 13.60 -9.74 1.23
C GLN A 6 13.33 -9.16 2.63
N VAL A 7 14.30 -9.23 3.54
CA VAL A 7 14.17 -8.60 4.87
C VAL A 7 13.97 -7.08 4.77
N CYS A 8 14.68 -6.40 3.85
CA CYS A 8 14.48 -4.97 3.60
C CYS A 8 13.09 -4.68 3.02
N ILE A 9 12.64 -5.48 2.05
CA ILE A 9 11.31 -5.35 1.46
C ILE A 9 10.22 -5.58 2.50
N ASP A 10 10.31 -6.67 3.27
CA ASP A 10 9.32 -7.01 4.30
C ASP A 10 9.17 -5.88 5.34
N GLY A 11 10.30 -5.28 5.77
CA GLY A 11 10.28 -4.13 6.68
C GLY A 11 9.66 -2.87 6.06
N ALA A 12 9.96 -2.58 4.80
CA ALA A 12 9.36 -1.47 4.08
C ALA A 12 7.84 -1.63 3.92
N LEU A 13 7.38 -2.84 3.58
CA LEU A 13 5.96 -3.17 3.46
C LEU A 13 5.23 -3.09 4.81
N GLU A 14 5.88 -3.53 5.89
CA GLU A 14 5.35 -3.36 7.25
C GLU A 14 5.16 -1.88 7.58
N GLU A 15 6.18 -1.03 7.33
CA GLU A 15 6.08 0.40 7.58
C GLU A 15 4.97 1.07 6.75
N LEU A 16 4.83 0.72 5.46
CA LEU A 16 3.74 1.23 4.63
C LEU A 16 2.37 0.90 5.23
N ARG A 17 2.16 -0.36 5.62
CA ARG A 17 0.91 -0.82 6.25
C ARG A 17 0.65 -0.11 7.57
N GLU A 18 1.68 0.14 8.37
CA GLU A 18 1.56 0.90 9.61
C GLU A 18 1.11 2.35 9.34
N ARG A 19 1.71 3.02 8.34
CA ARG A 19 1.32 4.39 7.96
C ARG A 19 -0.13 4.44 7.47
N VAL A 20 -0.56 3.47 6.66
CA VAL A 20 -1.97 3.34 6.21
C VAL A 20 -2.91 3.08 7.41
N ALA A 21 -2.50 2.25 8.35
CA ALA A 21 -3.31 1.93 9.53
C ALA A 21 -3.48 3.13 10.48
N GLN A 22 -2.56 4.10 10.45
CA GLN A 22 -2.63 5.35 11.21
C GLN A 22 -3.63 6.36 10.65
N CYS A 23 -4.12 6.19 9.42
CA CYS A 23 -5.19 6.99 8.86
C CYS A 23 -6.51 6.73 9.62
N GLU A 24 -7.21 7.81 10.00
CA GLU A 24 -8.37 7.75 10.89
C GLU A 24 -9.57 7.00 10.29
N ASP A 25 -9.73 7.04 8.97
CA ASP A 25 -10.82 6.42 8.23
C ASP A 25 -10.41 6.04 6.80
N ASP A 26 -11.30 5.34 6.10
CA ASP A 26 -11.05 4.84 4.74
C ASP A 26 -10.93 5.96 3.70
N ALA A 27 -11.57 7.12 3.92
CA ALA A 27 -11.44 8.26 3.01
C ALA A 27 -10.03 8.85 3.09
N ASN A 28 -9.49 9.00 4.30
CA ASN A 28 -8.13 9.46 4.53
C ASN A 28 -7.09 8.44 4.03
N ARG A 29 -7.34 7.13 4.18
CA ARG A 29 -6.51 6.07 3.59
C ARG A 29 -6.45 6.16 2.07
N LEU A 30 -7.59 6.33 1.40
CA LEU A 30 -7.64 6.47 -0.05
C LEU A 30 -6.94 7.75 -0.52
N VAL A 31 -7.12 8.87 0.18
CA VAL A 31 -6.38 10.11 -0.16
C VAL A 31 -4.87 9.89 -0.04
N PHE A 32 -4.43 9.26 1.05
CA PHE A 32 -3.02 8.91 1.26
C PHE A 32 -2.47 7.97 0.16
N LEU A 33 -3.21 6.93 -0.19
CA LEU A 33 -2.81 5.93 -1.20
C LEU A 33 -2.94 6.42 -2.66
N ASN A 34 -3.72 7.48 -2.92
CA ASN A 34 -3.80 8.10 -4.25
C ASN A 34 -2.62 9.03 -4.55
N GLU A 35 -1.94 9.54 -3.52
CA GLU A 35 -0.73 10.35 -3.66
C GLU A 35 0.44 9.77 -2.83
N PRO A 36 0.78 8.46 -2.97
CA PRO A 36 1.69 7.80 -2.04
C PRO A 36 3.16 8.08 -2.38
N HIS A 37 3.44 8.82 -3.45
CA HIS A 37 4.76 8.96 -4.06
C HIS A 37 5.85 9.34 -3.06
N ASP A 38 5.62 10.41 -2.27
CA ASP A 38 6.60 10.91 -1.32
C ASP A 38 6.80 9.94 -0.16
N THR A 39 5.72 9.30 0.31
CA THR A 39 5.80 8.31 1.38
C THR A 39 6.52 7.05 0.91
N ILE A 40 6.22 6.56 -0.29
CA ILE A 40 6.92 5.41 -0.89
C ILE A 40 8.41 5.72 -1.06
N HIS A 41 8.77 6.91 -1.55
CA HIS A 41 10.18 7.30 -1.66
C HIS A 41 10.86 7.37 -0.30
N GLU A 42 10.21 7.95 0.71
CA GLU A 42 10.75 8.07 2.06
C GLU A 42 10.98 6.69 2.70
N ILE A 43 9.98 5.80 2.64
CA ILE A 43 10.10 4.43 3.18
C ILE A 43 11.19 3.67 2.43
N ALA A 44 11.21 3.75 1.09
CA ALA A 44 12.21 3.06 0.29
C ALA A 44 13.62 3.53 0.65
N ASP A 45 13.86 4.84 0.73
CA ASP A 45 15.16 5.44 1.08
C ASP A 45 15.61 5.01 2.48
N GLY A 46 14.69 5.07 3.46
CA GLY A 46 14.94 4.63 4.84
C GLY A 46 15.23 3.12 4.98
N SER A 47 14.78 2.31 4.00
CA SER A 47 14.92 0.86 4.01
C SER A 47 16.20 0.37 3.30
N VAL A 48 16.93 1.23 2.59
CA VAL A 48 18.19 0.86 1.94
C VAL A 48 19.30 0.68 2.99
N PRO A 49 20.04 -0.44 2.98
CA PRO A 49 21.16 -0.63 3.89
C PRO A 49 22.28 0.39 3.68
N VAL A 50 22.76 1.01 4.77
CA VAL A 50 23.85 1.99 4.73
C VAL A 50 25.25 1.37 4.85
N TYR A 51 25.34 0.11 5.28
CA TYR A 51 26.61 -0.57 5.47
C TYR A 51 27.01 -1.38 4.23
N ASN A 52 28.22 -1.12 3.71
CA ASN A 52 28.75 -1.83 2.53
C ASN A 52 28.71 -3.36 2.65
N ALA A 53 28.92 -3.90 3.86
CA ALA A 53 28.85 -5.34 4.09
C ALA A 53 27.45 -5.90 3.76
N THR A 54 26.39 -5.19 4.15
CA THR A 54 25.00 -5.58 3.87
C THR A 54 24.67 -5.41 2.39
N LEU A 55 25.09 -4.30 1.78
CA LEU A 55 24.91 -4.08 0.34
C LEU A 55 25.58 -5.18 -0.50
N LEU A 56 26.80 -5.57 -0.15
CA LEU A 56 27.51 -6.66 -0.82
C LEU A 56 26.90 -8.04 -0.54
N ALA A 57 26.30 -8.24 0.64
CA ALA A 57 25.57 -9.47 0.93
C ALA A 57 24.34 -9.60 0.02
N VAL A 58 23.57 -8.53 -0.16
CA VAL A 58 22.44 -8.50 -1.10
C VAL A 58 22.90 -8.84 -2.53
N ALA A 59 23.98 -8.21 -3.00
CA ALA A 59 24.53 -8.48 -4.32
C ALA A 59 25.05 -9.92 -4.48
N ALA A 60 25.61 -10.52 -3.42
CA ALA A 60 26.07 -11.90 -3.44
C ALA A 60 24.91 -12.91 -3.46
N GLU A 61 23.75 -12.54 -2.89
CA GLU A 61 22.53 -13.35 -2.88
C GLU A 61 21.70 -13.17 -4.16
N SER A 62 21.76 -12.00 -4.80
CA SER A 62 21.09 -11.69 -6.06
C SER A 62 22.01 -10.94 -7.03
N ASN A 63 22.49 -11.67 -8.03
CA ASN A 63 23.35 -11.10 -9.07
C ASN A 63 22.63 -10.02 -9.91
N GLU A 64 21.30 -10.06 -10.02
CA GLU A 64 20.53 -9.06 -10.76
C GLU A 64 20.72 -7.67 -10.15
N VAL A 65 20.63 -7.56 -8.81
CA VAL A 65 20.86 -6.30 -8.09
C VAL A 65 22.26 -5.72 -8.34
N ALA A 66 23.25 -6.57 -8.62
CA ALA A 66 24.62 -6.12 -8.91
C ALA A 66 24.83 -5.67 -10.36
N LEU A 67 23.96 -6.09 -11.29
CA LEU A 67 24.15 -5.94 -12.73
C LEU A 67 23.16 -4.99 -13.40
N LEU A 68 22.03 -4.70 -12.75
CA LEU A 68 21.07 -3.72 -13.25
C LEU A 68 21.69 -2.32 -13.29
N GLU A 69 21.30 -1.56 -14.31
CA GLU A 69 21.60 -0.14 -14.39
C GLU A 69 20.43 0.62 -13.75
N PRO A 70 20.65 1.38 -12.65
CA PRO A 70 19.58 2.05 -11.94
C PRO A 70 19.01 3.19 -12.78
N GLU A 71 17.69 3.28 -12.88
CA GLU A 71 17.00 4.33 -13.63
C GLU A 71 17.20 5.72 -13.00
N ILE A 72 17.30 5.79 -11.67
CA ILE A 72 17.55 7.02 -10.92
C ILE A 72 19.03 7.43 -10.88
N GLY A 73 19.91 6.62 -11.46
CA GLY A 73 21.36 6.77 -11.36
C GLY A 73 21.94 6.28 -10.01
N PRO A 74 23.24 6.52 -9.75
CA PRO A 74 23.90 6.03 -8.55
C PRO A 74 23.39 6.71 -7.27
N ALA A 75 23.25 5.95 -6.18
CA ALA A 75 22.82 6.45 -4.88
C ALA A 75 23.88 7.28 -4.14
N PHE A 76 23.53 7.79 -2.95
CA PHE A 76 24.37 8.52 -2.01
C PHE A 76 25.00 9.80 -2.60
N ASP A 77 26.30 9.76 -2.91
CA ASP A 77 27.05 10.91 -3.44
C ASP A 77 26.95 11.04 -4.97
N GLY A 78 26.21 10.14 -5.63
CA GLY A 78 26.01 10.15 -7.08
C GLY A 78 27.20 9.65 -7.90
N THR A 79 28.31 9.26 -7.26
CA THR A 79 29.45 8.67 -7.96
C THR A 79 29.05 7.27 -8.46
N PRO A 80 29.39 6.86 -9.70
CA PRO A 80 29.03 5.54 -10.24
C PRO A 80 29.94 4.43 -9.70
N THR A 81 30.06 4.32 -8.37
CA THR A 81 30.75 3.21 -7.72
C THR A 81 29.84 1.98 -7.69
N PRO A 82 30.40 0.75 -7.67
CA PRO A 82 29.58 -0.47 -7.56
C PRO A 82 28.65 -0.45 -6.35
N ILE A 83 29.09 0.11 -5.22
CA ILE A 83 28.28 0.22 -4.00
C ILE A 83 27.07 1.13 -4.21
N ASN A 84 27.27 2.29 -4.84
CA ASN A 84 26.18 3.24 -5.09
C ASN A 84 25.18 2.71 -6.14
N ILE A 85 25.66 1.93 -7.11
CA ILE A 85 24.82 1.25 -8.11
C ILE A 85 23.97 0.17 -7.42
N ILE A 86 24.59 -0.68 -6.60
CA ILE A 86 23.87 -1.71 -5.82
C ILE A 86 22.81 -1.07 -4.91
N ALA A 87 23.16 0.01 -4.20
CA ALA A 87 22.22 0.70 -3.32
C ALA A 87 21.04 1.30 -4.09
N ALA A 88 21.28 1.89 -5.27
CA ALA A 88 20.20 2.39 -6.13
C ALA A 88 19.29 1.27 -6.64
N ASN A 89 19.85 0.12 -7.03
CA ASN A 89 19.05 -1.03 -7.46
C ASN A 89 18.22 -1.62 -6.31
N ILE A 90 18.75 -1.63 -5.08
CA ILE A 90 17.99 -2.03 -3.88
C ILE A 90 16.84 -1.06 -3.63
N PHE A 91 17.10 0.24 -3.70
CA PHE A 91 16.07 1.27 -3.57
C PHE A 91 14.94 1.06 -4.59
N GLU A 92 15.29 0.84 -5.86
CA GLU A 92 14.32 0.62 -6.92
C GLU A 92 13.50 -0.66 -6.73
N ALA A 93 14.12 -1.75 -6.27
CA ALA A 93 13.43 -2.98 -5.94
C ALA A 93 12.42 -2.78 -4.80
N ILE A 94 12.82 -2.11 -3.71
CA ILE A 94 11.92 -1.81 -2.58
C ILE A 94 10.77 -0.91 -3.03
N LYS A 95 11.08 0.15 -3.81
CA LYS A 95 10.10 1.08 -4.34
C LYS A 95 9.05 0.37 -5.21
N ALA A 96 9.47 -0.56 -6.06
CA ALA A 96 8.56 -1.33 -6.91
C ALA A 96 7.54 -2.13 -6.07
N GLU A 97 8.02 -2.87 -5.07
CA GLU A 97 7.16 -3.65 -4.17
C GLU A 97 6.20 -2.77 -3.37
N LEU A 98 6.65 -1.60 -2.91
CA LEU A 98 5.80 -0.64 -2.21
C LEU A 98 4.65 -0.11 -3.09
N TRP A 99 4.91 0.13 -4.38
CA TRP A 99 3.87 0.53 -5.32
C TRP A 99 2.85 -0.58 -5.57
N GLU A 100 3.32 -1.82 -5.73
CA GLU A 100 2.44 -2.98 -5.90
C GLU A 100 1.56 -3.21 -4.67
N GLU A 101 2.11 -3.07 -3.46
CA GLU A 101 1.35 -3.20 -2.22
C GLU A 101 0.38 -2.04 -2.03
N ALA A 102 0.78 -0.80 -2.31
CA ALA A 102 -0.12 0.34 -2.22
C ALA A 102 -1.34 0.15 -3.14
N GLN A 103 -1.13 -0.31 -4.38
CA GLN A 103 -2.22 -0.61 -5.31
C GLN A 103 -3.10 -1.75 -4.79
N ARG A 104 -2.50 -2.82 -4.25
CA ARG A 104 -3.26 -3.93 -3.67
C ARG A 104 -4.18 -3.48 -2.55
N ILE A 105 -3.71 -2.61 -1.65
CA ILE A 105 -4.53 -2.07 -0.56
C ILE A 105 -5.69 -1.24 -1.12
N VAL A 106 -5.45 -0.42 -2.16
CA VAL A 106 -6.52 0.33 -2.83
C VAL A 106 -7.57 -0.62 -3.41
N ASP A 107 -7.16 -1.66 -4.12
CA ASP A 107 -8.06 -2.64 -4.73
C ASP A 107 -8.90 -3.36 -3.66
N GLU A 108 -8.28 -3.81 -2.56
CA GLU A 108 -8.97 -4.45 -1.43
C GLU A 108 -10.03 -3.51 -0.81
N MET A 109 -9.71 -2.23 -0.65
CA MET A 109 -10.64 -1.23 -0.12
C MET A 109 -11.82 -0.94 -1.05
N GLU A 110 -11.61 -0.96 -2.38
CA GLU A 110 -12.68 -0.80 -3.37
C GLU A 110 -13.62 -2.01 -3.40
N GLU A 111 -13.08 -3.23 -3.27
CA GLU A 111 -13.85 -4.46 -3.20
C GLU A 111 -14.78 -4.48 -1.97
N GLU A 112 -14.27 -4.12 -0.78
CA GLU A 112 -15.06 -4.04 0.46
C GLU A 112 -16.22 -3.03 0.38
N GLN A 113 -16.02 -1.91 -0.33
CA GLN A 113 -17.06 -0.90 -0.58
C GLN A 113 -18.12 -1.39 -1.58
N SER A 114 -17.73 -2.24 -2.54
CA SER A 114 -18.65 -2.78 -3.53
C SER A 114 -19.56 -3.87 -2.95
N ASP A 115 -19.06 -4.68 -2.01
CA ASP A 115 -19.79 -5.80 -1.40
C ASP A 115 -20.73 -5.33 -0.26
N SER A 116 -20.55 -4.10 0.22
CA SER A 116 -21.41 -3.43 1.22
C SER A 116 -22.61 -2.66 0.62
N GLY A 117 -23.00 -2.96 -0.63
CA GLY A 117 -24.14 -2.38 -1.35
C GLY A 117 -25.47 -2.34 -0.57
N PRO A 118 -26.37 -1.38 -0.88
CA PRO A 118 -27.23 -0.73 0.09
C PRO A 118 -28.22 -1.69 0.75
N ALA A 119 -28.29 -1.63 2.09
CA ALA A 119 -29.44 -2.13 2.84
C ALA A 119 -30.72 -1.61 2.17
N ARG A 120 -31.49 -2.53 1.57
CA ARG A 120 -32.77 -2.22 0.93
C ARG A 120 -33.60 -1.37 1.89
N LYS A 121 -33.85 -0.11 1.51
CA LYS A 121 -34.87 0.70 2.19
C LYS A 121 -36.14 -0.13 2.21
N GLY A 122 -36.59 -0.51 3.40
CA GLY A 122 -37.82 -1.25 3.60
C GLY A 122 -38.94 -0.55 2.83
N GLU A 123 -39.59 -1.31 1.95
CA GLU A 123 -40.79 -0.88 1.25
C GLU A 123 -41.84 -0.38 2.27
N PRO A 124 -42.62 0.66 1.92
CA PRO A 124 -43.61 1.20 2.84
C PRO A 124 -44.68 0.15 3.07
N HIS A 125 -44.89 -0.22 4.34
CA HIS A 125 -45.93 -1.13 4.74
C HIS A 125 -47.30 -0.45 4.53
N GLU A 126 -47.89 -0.65 3.36
CA GLU A 126 -49.31 -0.39 3.12
C GLU A 126 -50.12 -1.26 4.09
N ARG A 127 -50.61 -0.66 5.19
CA ARG A 127 -51.68 -1.26 5.99
C ARG A 127 -53.01 -0.88 5.37
N ARG A 128 -53.54 -1.77 4.54
CA ARG A 128 -54.93 -1.74 4.09
C ARG A 128 -55.69 -2.87 4.77
N THR A 129 -56.41 -2.53 5.84
CA THR A 129 -57.59 -3.24 6.39
C THR A 129 -58.32 -2.16 7.20
N GLY A 130 -59.52 -1.69 6.87
CA GLY A 130 -60.72 -2.46 6.52
C GLY A 130 -61.67 -2.34 7.71
N ASP A 131 -62.73 -1.55 7.53
CA ASP A 131 -64.04 -1.56 8.21
C ASP A 131 -64.13 -1.76 9.72
N THR A 132 -64.66 -0.75 10.41
CA THR A 132 -65.83 -0.96 11.28
C THR A 132 -66.72 0.28 11.26
N GLU A 133 -67.97 0.01 10.89
CA GLU A 133 -69.18 0.81 10.96
C GLU A 133 -69.36 1.49 12.32
N ASP A 134 -69.79 2.75 12.32
CA ASP A 134 -70.87 3.20 13.23
C ASP A 134 -71.53 4.46 12.64
N GLU A 135 -72.49 4.24 11.75
CA GLU A 135 -73.56 5.19 11.50
C GLU A 135 -74.64 5.01 12.59
N ARG A 136 -75.29 6.12 12.96
CA ARG A 136 -76.56 6.27 13.72
C ARG A 136 -76.36 6.56 15.22
N LEU A 137 -76.93 7.60 15.84
CA LEU A 137 -78.08 8.45 15.55
C LEU A 137 -77.94 9.79 16.29
N LEU A 138 -78.49 10.84 15.66
CA LEU A 138 -79.22 11.98 16.25
C LEU A 138 -78.55 12.84 17.34
#